data_AF-A0A2J8UU78-F1
#
_entry.id   AF-A0A2J8UU78-F1
#
_cell.length_a   1.000
_cell.length_b   1.000
_cell.length_c   1.000
_cell.angle_alpha   90.00
_cell.angle_beta   90.00
_cell.angle_gamma   90.00
#
_symmetry.space_group_name_H-M   'P 1'
#
loop_
_entity.id
_entity.type
_entity.pdbx_description
1 polymer ?
#
loop_
_entity_poly.entity_id
_entity_poly.type
_entity_poly.pdbx_seq_one_letter_code
_entity_poly.pdbx_strand_id
1 'polypeptide(L)'
;MKTGHFEIVTMLLATMILVDIFQVKAEVLDMADNAFDDEYLKCTDRMEIKYVPQLLKEEKASHQQLDTVWENAKAKWAARKTQIFLPMNFKDNHGIALMAYISEAQEQTPFYHLFSEAVKMAGQSREDY
;
A
#
# COMPACT_ATOMS: atom_id res chain seq x y z
N MET A 1 4.47 53.47 20.54
CA MET A 1 3.72 52.57 21.45
C MET A 1 4.66 51.44 21.85
N LYS A 2 4.99 51.30 23.16
CA LYS A 2 5.76 50.16 23.66
C LYS A 2 4.79 49.01 23.84
N THR A 3 4.83 48.01 22.95
CA THR A 3 4.13 46.75 23.13
C THR A 3 4.56 46.17 24.48
N GLY A 4 3.60 45.91 25.37
CA GLY A 4 3.91 45.45 26.72
C GLY A 4 4.58 44.07 26.65
N HIS A 5 5.56 43.80 27.51
CA HIS A 5 6.21 42.48 27.60
C HIS A 5 5.18 41.33 27.69
N PHE A 6 4.07 41.58 28.38
CA PHE A 6 2.94 40.66 28.47
C PHE A 6 2.30 40.36 27.11
N GLU A 7 2.05 41.37 26.27
CA GLU A 7 1.46 41.21 24.94
C GLU A 7 2.37 40.39 24.01
N ILE A 8 3.68 40.62 24.09
CA ILE A 8 4.69 39.87 23.34
C ILE A 8 4.68 38.40 23.74
N VAL A 9 4.59 38.11 25.05
CA VAL A 9 4.51 36.74 25.57
C VAL A 9 3.22 36.05 25.12
N THR A 10 2.07 36.72 25.18
CA THR A 10 0.82 36.15 24.68
C THR A 10 0.81 35.92 23.17
N MET A 11 1.41 36.83 22.38
CA MET A 11 1.53 36.65 20.92
C MET A 11 2.42 35.45 20.59
N LEU A 12 3.57 35.32 21.25
CA LEU A 12 4.46 34.17 21.08
C LEU A 12 3.78 32.86 21.46
N LEU A 13 3.07 32.84 22.59
CA LEU A 13 2.34 31.65 23.05
C LEU A 13 1.20 31.27 22.08
N ALA A 14 0.45 32.26 21.59
CA ALA A 14 -0.60 32.03 20.60
C ALA A 14 -0.04 31.50 19.27
N THR A 15 1.10 32.01 18.81
CA THR A 15 1.78 31.47 17.62
C THR A 15 2.30 30.06 17.84
N MET A 16 2.88 29.73 19.00
CA MET A 16 3.30 28.37 19.30
C MET A 16 2.10 27.42 19.32
N ILE A 17 0.99 27.80 19.97
CA ILE A 17 -0.25 27.00 19.96
C ILE A 17 -0.78 26.81 18.53
N LEU A 18 -0.81 27.84 17.70
CA LEU A 18 -1.31 27.75 16.32
C LEU A 18 -0.41 26.90 15.39
N VAL A 19 0.89 26.82 15.69
CA VAL A 19 1.86 26.05 14.89
C VAL A 19 2.01 24.62 15.43
N ASP A 20 1.80 24.39 16.73
CA ASP A 20 1.88 23.09 17.42
C ASP A 20 0.55 22.30 17.43
N ILE A 21 -0.58 22.93 17.05
CA ILE A 21 -1.79 22.15 16.76
C ILE A 21 -1.48 21.33 15.50
N PHE A 22 -1.26 20.03 15.70
CA PHE A 22 -1.25 19.04 14.62
C PHE A 22 -2.44 19.34 13.71
N GLN A 23 -2.15 19.83 12.50
CA GLN A 23 -3.13 19.90 11.43
C GLN A 23 -3.52 18.44 11.15
N VAL A 24 -4.57 17.98 11.82
CA VAL A 24 -5.14 16.66 11.55
C VAL A 24 -5.62 16.72 10.12
N LYS A 25 -4.90 16.07 9.21
CA LYS A 25 -5.43 15.76 7.89
C LYS A 25 -6.62 14.85 8.12
N ALA A 26 -7.81 15.43 8.03
CA ALA A 26 -9.04 14.66 8.00
C ALA A 26 -9.22 14.15 6.57
N GLU A 27 -9.15 12.84 6.39
CA GLU A 27 -9.67 12.20 5.19
C GLU A 27 -11.14 11.86 5.45
N VAL A 28 -12.01 12.23 4.50
CA VAL A 28 -13.42 11.83 4.55
C VAL A 28 -13.49 10.38 4.12
N LEU A 29 -13.98 9.51 5.01
CA LEU A 29 -14.22 8.12 4.68
C LEU A 29 -15.44 8.02 3.76
N ASP A 30 -15.32 7.26 2.68
CA ASP A 30 -16.38 6.94 1.74
C ASP A 30 -16.45 5.42 1.51
N MET A 31 -17.20 4.99 0.50
CA MET A 31 -17.33 3.57 0.12
C MET A 31 -16.20 3.08 -0.79
N ALA A 32 -15.20 3.92 -1.07
CA ALA A 32 -14.09 3.63 -1.98
C ALA A 32 -14.55 3.23 -3.40
N ASP A 33 -15.52 3.94 -3.97
CA ASP A 33 -16.15 3.62 -5.27
C ASP A 33 -15.15 3.55 -6.45
N ASN A 34 -13.95 4.12 -6.31
CA ASN A 34 -12.88 4.10 -7.33
C ASN A 34 -11.86 2.97 -7.11
N ALA A 35 -12.00 2.16 -6.06
CA ALA A 35 -11.03 1.12 -5.77
C ALA A 35 -11.21 -0.10 -6.70
N PHE A 36 -10.11 -0.76 -7.02
CA PHE A 36 -10.14 -2.10 -7.58
C PHE A 36 -10.33 -3.11 -6.44
N ASP A 37 -11.53 -3.67 -6.34
CA ASP A 37 -12.02 -4.45 -5.21
C ASP A 37 -12.36 -5.91 -5.56
N ASP A 38 -11.79 -6.45 -6.64
CA ASP A 38 -12.10 -7.79 -7.14
C ASP A 38 -11.86 -8.88 -6.06
N GLU A 39 -12.94 -9.57 -5.69
CA GLU A 39 -12.92 -10.71 -4.76
C GLU A 39 -12.61 -12.04 -5.46
N TYR A 40 -12.53 -12.04 -6.80
CA TYR A 40 -12.28 -13.21 -7.63
C TYR A 40 -13.28 -14.36 -7.44
N LEU A 41 -14.53 -14.03 -7.11
CA LEU A 41 -15.59 -15.01 -6.88
C LEU A 41 -15.88 -15.82 -8.15
N LYS A 42 -15.91 -17.16 -8.01
CA LYS A 42 -16.18 -18.14 -9.09
C LYS A 42 -15.14 -18.17 -10.22
N CYS A 43 -14.03 -17.42 -10.11
CA CYS A 43 -12.96 -17.41 -11.11
C CYS A 43 -11.58 -17.75 -10.55
N THR A 44 -11.46 -18.08 -9.25
CA THR A 44 -10.18 -18.35 -8.55
C THR A 44 -9.27 -19.30 -9.31
N ASP A 45 -9.72 -20.53 -9.61
CA ASP A 45 -8.89 -21.53 -10.32
C ASP A 45 -8.47 -21.04 -11.71
N ARG A 46 -9.37 -20.32 -12.40
CA ARG A 46 -9.10 -19.78 -13.72
C ARG A 46 -8.06 -18.66 -13.65
N MET A 47 -8.17 -17.76 -12.68
CA MET A 47 -7.18 -16.71 -12.46
C MET A 47 -5.82 -17.31 -12.15
N GLU A 48 -5.76 -18.22 -11.18
CA GLU A 48 -4.53 -18.79 -10.68
C GLU A 48 -3.77 -19.62 -11.74
N ILE A 49 -4.49 -20.39 -12.55
CA ILE A 49 -3.87 -21.29 -13.54
C ILE A 49 -3.63 -20.57 -14.87
N LYS A 50 -4.59 -19.77 -15.35
CA LYS A 50 -4.56 -19.23 -16.72
C LYS A 50 -3.98 -17.84 -16.82
N TYR A 51 -4.28 -16.95 -15.88
CA TYR A 51 -4.04 -15.52 -16.05
C TYR A 51 -2.87 -15.01 -15.22
N VAL A 52 -2.85 -15.29 -13.92
CA VAL A 52 -1.84 -14.78 -12.96
C VAL A 52 -0.40 -15.06 -13.42
N PRO A 53 -0.02 -16.25 -13.93
CA PRO A 53 1.37 -16.48 -14.34
C PRO A 53 1.84 -15.57 -15.47
N GLN A 54 0.95 -15.28 -16.43
CA GLN A 54 1.27 -14.41 -17.56
C GLN A 54 1.22 -12.93 -17.15
N LEU A 55 0.18 -12.52 -16.41
CA LEU A 55 0.05 -11.15 -15.91
C LEU A 55 1.24 -10.75 -15.04
N LEU A 56 1.63 -11.59 -14.08
CA LEU A 56 2.78 -11.30 -13.22
C LEU A 56 4.07 -11.14 -14.03
N LYS A 57 4.25 -11.93 -15.09
CA LYS A 57 5.41 -11.82 -15.97
C LYS A 57 5.40 -10.49 -16.76
N GLU A 58 4.24 -10.11 -17.29
CA GLU A 58 4.05 -8.86 -18.04
C GLU A 58 4.25 -7.64 -17.14
N GLU A 59 3.64 -7.62 -15.95
CA GLU A 59 3.75 -6.53 -14.99
C GLU A 59 5.17 -6.36 -14.46
N LYS A 60 5.87 -7.47 -14.14
CA LYS A 60 7.29 -7.42 -13.77
C LYS A 60 8.15 -6.86 -14.91
N ALA A 61 7.82 -7.19 -16.17
CA ALA A 61 8.55 -6.67 -17.33
C ALA A 61 8.27 -5.20 -17.60
N SER A 62 7.05 -4.71 -17.33
CA SER A 62 6.68 -3.31 -17.50
C SER A 62 7.08 -2.43 -16.32
N HIS A 63 7.26 -3.00 -15.12
CA HIS A 63 7.47 -2.26 -13.88
C HIS A 63 8.69 -2.75 -13.10
N GLN A 64 9.87 -2.16 -13.36
CA GLN A 64 11.14 -2.59 -12.77
C GLN A 64 11.15 -2.61 -11.22
N GLN A 65 10.44 -1.69 -10.58
CA GLN A 65 10.35 -1.69 -9.11
C GLN A 65 9.56 -2.91 -8.61
N LEU A 66 8.51 -3.34 -9.32
CA LEU A 66 7.75 -4.54 -8.95
C LEU A 66 8.64 -5.77 -9.07
N ASP A 67 9.43 -5.87 -10.13
CA ASP A 67 10.38 -6.98 -10.29
C ASP A 67 11.36 -7.10 -9.13
N THR A 68 11.95 -5.96 -8.72
CA THR A 68 12.89 -5.89 -7.60
C THR A 68 12.23 -6.27 -6.27
N VAL A 69 11.05 -5.69 -5.99
CA VAL A 69 10.27 -6.00 -4.78
C VAL A 69 9.90 -7.48 -4.73
N TRP A 70 9.47 -8.04 -5.86
CA TRP A 70 9.05 -9.43 -5.95
C TRP A 70 10.19 -10.42 -5.71
N GLU A 71 11.38 -10.20 -6.29
CA GLU A 71 12.52 -11.08 -6.05
C GLU A 71 13.04 -10.98 -4.61
N ASN A 72 13.01 -9.78 -4.01
CA ASN A 72 13.32 -9.61 -2.58
C ASN A 72 12.31 -10.35 -1.69
N ALA A 73 11.02 -10.22 -1.98
CA ALA A 73 9.94 -10.90 -1.26
C ALA A 73 10.05 -12.43 -1.40
N LYS A 74 10.46 -12.93 -2.55
CA LYS A 74 10.71 -14.35 -2.79
C LYS A 74 11.84 -14.91 -1.93
N ALA A 75 12.93 -14.17 -1.75
CA ALA A 75 13.99 -14.55 -0.81
C ALA A 75 13.48 -14.58 0.64
N LYS A 76 12.74 -13.55 1.07
CA LYS A 76 12.13 -13.48 2.40
C LYS A 76 11.13 -14.62 2.64
N TRP A 77 10.29 -14.92 1.65
CA TRP A 77 9.33 -16.03 1.70
C TRP A 77 10.01 -17.38 1.80
N ALA A 78 11.05 -17.64 1.02
CA ALA A 78 11.80 -18.89 1.08
C ALA A 78 12.38 -19.18 2.49
N ALA A 79 12.85 -18.14 3.18
CA ALA A 79 13.33 -18.25 4.56
C ALA A 79 12.18 -18.49 5.57
N ARG A 80 11.01 -17.87 5.35
CA ARG A 80 9.89 -17.93 6.29
C ARG A 80 9.02 -19.17 6.14
N LYS A 81 8.81 -19.67 4.92
CA LYS A 81 7.86 -20.76 4.65
C LYS A 81 8.18 -22.08 5.35
N THR A 82 9.44 -22.30 5.69
CA THR A 82 9.90 -23.49 6.42
C THR A 82 9.60 -23.43 7.92
N GLN A 83 9.20 -22.26 8.43
CA GLN A 83 8.99 -21.99 9.86
C GLN A 83 7.52 -21.88 10.24
N ILE A 84 6.59 -22.06 9.29
CA ILE A 84 5.16 -21.84 9.50
C ILE A 84 4.33 -22.96 8.88
N PHE A 85 3.14 -23.20 9.44
CA PHE A 85 2.14 -24.08 8.85
C PHE A 85 1.27 -23.28 7.88
N LEU A 86 1.03 -23.84 6.70
CA LEU A 86 0.26 -23.19 5.65
C LEU A 86 -1.05 -23.93 5.39
N PRO A 87 -2.13 -23.20 5.04
CA PRO A 87 -3.38 -23.82 4.60
C PRO A 87 -3.17 -24.76 3.41
N MET A 88 -4.07 -25.72 3.27
CA MET A 88 -4.11 -26.56 2.07
C MET A 88 -4.30 -25.68 0.83
N ASN A 89 -3.56 -25.98 -0.25
CA ASN A 89 -3.51 -25.23 -1.51
C ASN A 89 -2.87 -23.83 -1.44
N PHE A 90 -2.24 -23.45 -0.32
CA PHE A 90 -1.46 -22.22 -0.27
C PHE A 90 -0.17 -22.38 -1.10
N LYS A 91 -0.03 -21.60 -2.19
CA LYS A 91 1.11 -21.65 -3.10
C LYS A 91 2.15 -20.57 -2.78
N ASP A 92 3.36 -20.77 -3.30
CA ASP A 92 4.47 -19.84 -3.09
C ASP A 92 4.11 -18.40 -3.50
N ASN A 93 3.40 -18.19 -4.63
CA ASN A 93 3.00 -16.85 -5.07
C ASN A 93 2.15 -16.09 -4.05
N HIS A 94 1.28 -16.77 -3.29
CA HIS A 94 0.49 -16.13 -2.23
C HIS A 94 1.39 -15.60 -1.12
N GLY A 95 2.37 -16.42 -0.70
CA GLY A 95 3.32 -16.04 0.34
C GLY A 95 4.29 -14.94 -0.11
N ILE A 96 4.73 -14.99 -1.37
CA ILE A 96 5.59 -13.96 -1.96
C ILE A 96 4.85 -12.62 -2.03
N ALA A 97 3.61 -12.60 -2.52
CA ALA A 97 2.80 -11.38 -2.59
C ALA A 97 2.58 -10.76 -1.19
N LEU A 98 2.27 -11.58 -0.18
CA LEU A 98 2.17 -11.12 1.21
C LEU A 98 3.49 -10.54 1.73
N MET A 99 4.61 -11.22 1.47
CA MET A 99 5.93 -10.74 1.88
C MET A 99 6.34 -9.45 1.20
N ALA A 100 5.98 -9.27 -0.08
CA ALA A 100 6.17 -8.04 -0.81
C ALA A 100 5.39 -6.91 -0.12
N TYR A 101 4.08 -7.05 0.00
CA TYR A 101 3.24 -6.00 0.58
C TYR A 101 3.66 -5.63 2.01
N ILE A 102 3.84 -6.62 2.91
CA ILE A 102 4.18 -6.35 4.31
C ILE A 102 5.56 -5.71 4.45
N SER A 103 6.56 -6.16 3.68
CA SER A 103 7.90 -5.58 3.73
C SER A 103 7.89 -4.12 3.29
N GLU A 104 7.28 -3.85 2.15
CA GLU A 104 7.24 -2.51 1.57
C GLU A 104 6.39 -1.56 2.43
N ALA A 105 5.29 -2.06 3.02
CA ALA A 105 4.45 -1.30 3.94
C ALA A 105 5.16 -0.98 5.25
N GLN A 106 5.88 -1.94 5.83
CA GLN A 106 6.63 -1.72 7.08
C GLN A 106 7.72 -0.66 6.89
N GLU A 107 8.35 -0.64 5.72
CA GLU A 107 9.40 0.32 5.37
C GLU A 107 8.84 1.63 4.77
N GLN A 108 7.52 1.73 4.57
CA GLN A 108 6.83 2.87 3.92
C GLN A 108 7.50 3.26 2.60
N THR A 109 7.79 2.27 1.76
CA THR A 109 8.56 2.50 0.53
C THR A 109 7.72 3.23 -0.53
N PRO A 110 8.36 3.88 -1.52
CA PRO A 110 7.65 4.46 -2.66
C PRO A 110 6.78 3.44 -3.40
N PHE A 111 7.21 2.17 -3.45
CA PHE A 111 6.44 1.12 -4.09
C PHE A 111 5.14 0.81 -3.34
N TYR A 112 5.18 0.77 -2.00
CA TYR A 112 3.98 0.60 -1.19
C TYR A 112 2.93 1.69 -1.45
N HIS A 113 3.36 2.96 -1.47
CA HIS A 113 2.48 4.07 -1.76
C HIS A 113 1.94 4.03 -3.19
N LEU A 114 2.79 3.70 -4.16
CA LEU A 114 2.38 3.55 -5.56
C LEU A 114 1.33 2.46 -5.73
N PHE A 115 1.54 1.27 -5.17
CA PHE A 115 0.59 0.17 -5.23
C PHE A 115 -0.74 0.53 -4.55
N SER A 116 -0.67 1.14 -3.36
CA SER A 116 -1.88 1.52 -2.60
C SER A 116 -2.71 2.57 -3.34
N GLU A 117 -2.08 3.57 -3.94
CA GLU A 117 -2.76 4.57 -4.75
C GLU A 117 -3.31 3.97 -6.05
N ALA A 118 -2.58 3.05 -6.70
CA ALA A 118 -3.06 2.36 -7.89
C ALA A 118 -4.32 1.55 -7.60
N VAL A 119 -4.33 0.76 -6.52
CA VAL A 119 -5.51 0.00 -6.09
C VAL A 119 -6.68 0.92 -5.76
N LYS A 120 -6.43 2.06 -5.11
CA LYS A 120 -7.46 3.05 -4.74
C LYS A 120 -8.14 3.70 -5.96
N MET A 121 -7.47 3.73 -7.11
CA MET A 121 -7.92 4.49 -8.28
C MET A 121 -8.27 3.62 -9.50
N ALA A 122 -7.85 2.36 -9.54
CA ALA A 122 -8.05 1.49 -10.71
C ALA A 122 -9.51 1.11 -11.00
N GLY A 123 -10.45 1.33 -10.08
CA GLY A 123 -11.89 1.19 -10.31
C GLY A 123 -12.57 2.45 -10.86
N GLN A 124 -11.85 3.54 -11.11
CA GLN A 124 -12.42 4.81 -11.56
C GLN A 124 -13.14 4.71 -12.93
N SER A 125 -12.73 3.78 -13.78
CA SER A 125 -13.41 3.51 -15.05
C SER A 125 -13.41 2.02 -15.40
N ARG A 126 -14.32 1.62 -16.28
CA ARG A 126 -14.35 0.25 -16.82
C ARG A 126 -13.18 -0.05 -17.77
N GLU A 127 -12.46 0.97 -18.22
CA GLU A 127 -11.23 0.78 -19.00
C GLU A 127 -10.04 0.50 -18.08
N ASP A 128 -10.12 0.95 -16.83
CA ASP A 128 -9.13 0.74 -15.77
C ASP A 128 -9.38 -0.56 -14.96
N TYR A 129 -10.59 -1.14 -15.05
CA TYR A 129 -11.05 -2.40 -14.41
C TYR A 129 -11.05 -3.60 -15.38
#